data_AF-A0A974BV83-F1
#
_entry.id   AF-A0A974BV83-F1
#
_cell.length_a   1.000
_cell.length_b   1.000
_cell.length_c   1.000
_cell.angle_alpha   90.00
_cell.angle_beta   90.00
_cell.angle_gamma   90.00
#
_symmetry.space_group_name_H-M   'P 1'
#
loop_
_entity.id
_entity.type
_entity.pdbx_description
1 polymer ?
#
loop_
_entity_poly.entity_id
_entity_poly.type
_entity_poly.pdbx_seq_one_letter_code
_entity_poly.pdbx_strand_id
1 'polypeptide(L)'
;MNSAGFRWQIVQFEWIPESRFSSEANNQNTSKMLLSDAEKAAVVSLWAKASGNVNALGAEALERLFLSFPQTKTYFSHFDLSSGSQDLQVHGGKVLGAIGEATKHIDNLESALSTLSDLHAYNLRVDPGNFKLLCHTIQVTLASHFQAEFDATAQAAWDKFLAAISTVLTSKYR
;
A
#
# COMPACT_ATOMS: atom_id res chain seq x y z
N MET A 1 -13.54 -3.58 -35.65
CA MET A 1 -14.01 -2.18 -35.79
C MET A 1 -15.08 -1.99 -34.72
N ASN A 2 -14.90 -1.27 -33.61
CA ASN A 2 -14.00 -0.16 -33.29
C ASN A 2 -13.33 -0.38 -31.93
N SER A 3 -12.01 -0.24 -31.94
CA SER A 3 -11.15 -0.11 -30.76
C SER A 3 -10.68 1.34 -30.73
N ALA A 4 -11.21 2.16 -29.83
CA ALA A 4 -10.64 3.45 -29.47
C ALA A 4 -11.33 3.98 -28.21
N GLY A 5 -10.55 4.29 -27.18
CA GLY A 5 -10.90 5.38 -26.27
C GLY A 5 -11.04 5.08 -24.78
N PHE A 6 -10.21 4.22 -24.17
CA PHE A 6 -9.87 4.38 -22.75
C PHE A 6 -8.37 4.12 -22.54
N ARG A 7 -7.58 4.93 -23.24
CA ARG A 7 -6.14 5.02 -23.07
C ARG A 7 -5.80 6.46 -22.77
N TRP A 8 -6.15 6.95 -21.57
CA TRP A 8 -5.55 8.11 -20.89
C TRP A 8 -6.05 8.17 -19.44
N GLN A 9 -5.24 7.66 -18.51
CA GLN A 9 -4.96 8.27 -17.19
C GLN A 9 -3.78 7.52 -16.54
N ILE A 10 -2.69 7.43 -17.30
CA ILE A 10 -1.33 7.30 -16.74
C ILE A 10 -0.61 8.56 -17.18
N VAL A 11 -0.79 9.61 -16.40
CA VAL A 11 0.14 10.72 -16.10
C VAL A 11 -0.68 11.76 -15.35
N GLN A 12 -0.40 11.93 -14.06
CA GLN A 12 -0.45 13.19 -13.29
C GLN A 12 0.22 12.94 -11.93
N PHE A 13 1.51 12.61 -11.98
CA PHE A 13 2.46 12.94 -10.91
C PHE A 13 3.23 14.16 -11.41
N GLU A 14 2.56 15.29 -11.48
CA GLU A 14 3.17 16.59 -11.70
C GLU A 14 2.74 17.49 -10.55
N TRP A 15 3.73 17.83 -9.71
CA TRP A 15 3.84 19.02 -8.89
C TRP A 15 2.62 19.96 -8.84
N ILE A 16 1.95 20.03 -7.69
CA ILE A 16 1.07 21.15 -7.33
C ILE A 16 1.73 21.93 -6.18
N PRO A 17 1.87 23.28 -6.26
CA PRO A 17 2.58 24.07 -5.26
C PRO A 17 1.81 24.22 -3.93
N GLU A 18 2.59 24.40 -2.87
CA GLU A 18 2.25 24.41 -1.45
C GLU A 18 1.44 25.64 -0.95
N SER A 19 0.52 26.18 -1.74
CA SER A 19 -0.19 27.41 -1.37
C SER A 19 -1.67 27.42 -1.73
N ARG A 20 -2.42 26.50 -1.12
CA ARG A 20 -3.81 26.76 -0.75
C ARG A 20 -4.25 25.69 0.23
N PHE A 21 -4.44 26.06 1.49
CA PHE A 21 -5.66 25.88 2.28
C PHE A 21 -5.35 26.34 3.70
N SER A 22 -5.91 27.50 4.05
CA SER A 22 -5.89 28.05 5.41
C SER A 22 -7.21 27.74 6.10
N SER A 23 -7.05 27.34 7.37
CA SER A 23 -7.90 27.52 8.56
C SER A 23 -9.24 26.79 8.72
N GLU A 24 -9.43 26.36 9.97
CA GLU A 24 -10.65 25.92 10.70
C GLU A 24 -10.98 24.42 10.59
N ALA A 25 -11.21 23.65 11.65
CA ALA A 25 -11.35 23.91 13.08
C ALA A 25 -11.00 22.65 13.91
N ASN A 26 -10.64 22.91 15.17
CA ASN A 26 -10.22 21.98 16.20
C ASN A 26 -11.36 21.02 16.64
N ASN A 27 -11.15 19.70 16.55
CA ASN A 27 -11.87 18.71 17.37
C ASN A 27 -10.87 17.72 17.98
N GLN A 28 -10.38 18.07 19.16
CA GLN A 28 -9.55 17.22 20.01
C GLN A 28 -10.43 16.17 20.69
N ASN A 29 -10.66 15.02 20.04
CA ASN A 29 -10.68 13.70 20.69
C ASN A 29 -10.74 12.57 19.66
N THR A 30 -9.58 12.10 19.19
CA THR A 30 -9.26 10.71 18.76
C THR A 30 -7.86 10.64 18.13
N SER A 31 -6.85 11.31 18.68
CA SER A 31 -5.46 10.93 18.43
C SER A 31 -5.14 9.65 19.21
N LYS A 32 -5.80 8.55 18.83
CA LYS A 32 -5.28 7.23 19.17
C LYS A 32 -4.00 7.10 18.35
N MET A 33 -2.86 7.46 18.96
CA MET A 33 -1.53 7.19 18.39
C MET A 33 -1.53 5.75 17.91
N LEU A 34 -1.59 5.59 16.59
CA LEU A 34 -1.88 4.30 15.98
C LEU A 34 -0.65 3.40 16.07
N LEU A 35 0.54 3.99 16.13
CA LEU A 35 1.80 3.35 16.46
C LEU A 35 2.53 4.16 17.56
N SER A 36 3.17 3.47 18.48
CA SER A 36 4.15 4.02 19.42
C SER A 36 5.46 4.38 18.71
N ASP A 37 6.30 5.20 19.32
CA ASP A 37 7.58 5.61 18.72
C ASP A 37 8.51 4.44 18.42
N ALA A 38 8.51 3.41 19.28
CA ALA A 38 9.27 2.19 19.04
C ALA A 38 8.74 1.39 17.83
N GLU A 39 7.41 1.29 17.68
CA GLU A 39 6.80 0.64 16.52
C GLU A 39 7.07 1.43 15.23
N LYS A 40 7.00 2.76 15.27
CA LYS A 40 7.35 3.63 14.13
C LYS A 40 8.82 3.43 13.72
N ALA A 41 9.73 3.42 14.69
CA ALA A 41 11.15 3.19 14.43
C ALA A 41 11.37 1.82 13.78
N ALA A 42 10.74 0.76 14.29
CA ALA A 42 10.83 -0.57 13.70
C ALA A 42 10.30 -0.62 12.25
N VAL A 43 9.19 0.05 11.95
CA VAL A 43 8.65 0.17 10.59
C VAL A 43 9.64 0.85 9.66
N VAL A 44 10.17 2.01 10.06
CA VAL A 44 11.12 2.79 9.26
C VAL A 44 12.43 2.04 9.07
N SER A 45 12.95 1.37 10.10
CA SER A 45 14.19 0.61 10.03
C SER A 45 14.12 -0.55 9.03
N LEU A 46 13.04 -1.33 9.04
CA LEU A 46 12.88 -2.40 8.07
C LEU A 46 12.62 -1.83 6.66
N TRP A 47 11.82 -0.77 6.54
CA TRP A 47 11.56 -0.13 5.25
C TRP A 47 12.85 0.36 4.59
N ALA A 48 13.79 0.91 5.38
CA ALA A 48 15.10 1.34 4.87
C ALA A 48 15.85 0.19 4.17
N LYS A 49 15.69 -1.06 4.63
CA LYS A 49 16.26 -2.25 3.97
C LYS A 49 15.49 -2.64 2.70
N ALA A 50 14.16 -2.59 2.75
CA ALA A 50 13.29 -3.00 1.65
C ALA A 50 13.28 -2.02 0.46
N SER A 51 13.47 -0.72 0.72
CA SER A 51 13.30 0.36 -0.26
C SER A 51 14.21 0.27 -1.49
N GLY A 52 15.33 -0.45 -1.40
CA GLY A 52 16.25 -0.68 -2.53
C GLY A 52 15.75 -1.70 -3.56
N ASN A 53 14.71 -2.49 -3.25
CA ASN A 53 14.24 -3.59 -4.11
C ASN A 53 12.71 -3.67 -4.22
N VAL A 54 12.04 -2.53 -4.23
CA VAL A 54 10.57 -2.45 -4.16
C VAL A 54 9.84 -3.15 -5.31
N ASN A 55 10.42 -3.17 -6.52
CA ASN A 55 9.78 -3.83 -7.66
C ASN A 55 9.75 -5.35 -7.47
N ALA A 56 10.90 -5.95 -7.14
CA ALA A 56 10.99 -7.41 -6.99
C ALA A 56 10.21 -7.89 -5.76
N LEU A 57 10.36 -7.22 -4.62
CA LEU A 57 9.62 -7.54 -3.39
C LEU A 57 8.11 -7.37 -3.59
N GLY A 58 7.70 -6.31 -4.29
CA GLY A 58 6.30 -6.06 -4.58
C GLY A 58 5.70 -7.09 -5.54
N ALA A 59 6.44 -7.46 -6.59
CA ALA A 59 6.03 -8.51 -7.52
C ALA A 59 5.86 -9.86 -6.80
N GLU A 60 6.82 -10.23 -5.94
CA GLU A 60 6.76 -11.46 -5.16
C GLU A 60 5.56 -11.48 -4.20
N ALA A 61 5.28 -10.36 -3.52
CA ALA A 61 4.12 -10.25 -2.65
C ALA A 61 2.79 -10.42 -3.40
N LEU A 62 2.70 -9.89 -4.64
CA LEU A 62 1.55 -10.07 -5.52
C LEU A 62 1.46 -11.50 -6.06
N GLU A 63 2.58 -12.10 -6.45
CA GLU A 63 2.60 -13.49 -6.90
C GLU A 63 2.12 -14.43 -5.79
N ARG A 64 2.62 -14.26 -4.57
CA ARG A 64 2.14 -14.98 -3.38
C ARG A 64 0.63 -14.77 -3.15
N LEU A 65 0.13 -13.55 -3.35
CA LEU A 65 -1.29 -13.22 -3.24
C LEU A 65 -2.11 -14.02 -4.25
N PHE A 66 -1.71 -13.99 -5.53
CA PHE A 66 -2.45 -14.65 -6.60
C PHE A 66 -2.38 -16.17 -6.52
N LEU A 67 -1.27 -16.74 -6.07
CA LEU A 67 -1.14 -18.18 -5.87
C LEU A 67 -1.95 -18.68 -4.66
N SER A 68 -1.90 -17.96 -3.54
CA SER A 68 -2.55 -18.37 -2.29
C SER A 68 -4.04 -18.02 -2.25
N PHE A 69 -4.44 -16.94 -2.94
CA PHE A 69 -5.78 -16.38 -2.91
C PHE A 69 -6.27 -16.06 -4.33
N PRO A 70 -6.58 -17.08 -5.16
CA PRO A 70 -6.88 -16.89 -6.59
C PRO A 70 -8.06 -15.96 -6.90
N GLN A 71 -9.00 -15.77 -5.97
CA GLN A 71 -10.13 -14.84 -6.12
C GLN A 71 -9.67 -13.38 -6.37
N THR A 72 -8.47 -13.03 -5.89
CA THR A 72 -7.89 -11.70 -6.07
C THR A 72 -7.45 -11.42 -7.52
N LYS A 73 -7.28 -12.45 -8.35
CA LYS A 73 -6.90 -12.30 -9.78
C LYS A 73 -7.97 -11.58 -10.60
N THR A 74 -9.23 -11.60 -10.14
CA THR A 74 -10.35 -10.98 -10.85
C THR A 74 -10.19 -9.47 -11.06
N TYR A 75 -9.45 -8.80 -10.19
CA TYR A 75 -9.12 -7.37 -10.29
C TYR A 75 -8.02 -7.06 -11.34
N PHE A 76 -7.34 -8.08 -11.85
CA PHE A 76 -6.13 -7.95 -12.67
C PHE A 76 -6.24 -8.70 -14.01
N SER A 77 -7.44 -8.80 -14.58
CA SER A 77 -7.69 -9.49 -15.86
C SER A 77 -6.90 -8.95 -17.06
N HIS A 78 -6.33 -7.76 -16.94
CA HIS A 78 -5.55 -7.07 -17.96
C HIS A 78 -4.04 -7.20 -17.77
N PHE A 79 -3.58 -7.91 -16.73
CA PHE A 79 -2.16 -8.12 -16.45
C PHE A 79 -1.70 -9.50 -16.92
N ASP A 80 -0.44 -9.58 -17.31
CA ASP A 80 0.30 -10.84 -17.28
C ASP A 80 0.62 -11.20 -15.82
N LEU A 81 0.03 -12.28 -15.33
CA LEU A 81 0.22 -12.77 -13.95
C LEU A 81 1.22 -13.93 -13.86
N SER A 82 2.01 -14.17 -14.91
CA SER A 82 3.08 -15.16 -14.88
C SER A 82 4.24 -14.72 -13.98
N SER A 83 4.96 -15.71 -13.42
CA SER A 83 6.15 -15.47 -12.60
C SER A 83 7.16 -14.59 -13.37
N GLY A 84 7.58 -13.49 -12.76
CA GLY A 84 8.55 -12.56 -13.34
C GLY A 84 7.99 -11.61 -14.41
N SER A 85 6.66 -11.51 -14.58
CA SER A 85 6.09 -10.59 -15.54
C SER A 85 6.42 -9.12 -15.21
N GLN A 86 6.58 -8.31 -16.26
CA GLN A 86 6.83 -6.87 -16.10
C GLN A 86 5.65 -6.16 -15.44
N ASP A 87 4.42 -6.62 -15.67
CA ASP A 87 3.22 -6.05 -15.06
C ASP A 87 3.24 -6.19 -13.54
N LEU A 88 3.64 -7.37 -13.02
CA LEU A 88 3.80 -7.59 -11.59
C LEU A 88 4.94 -6.76 -11.00
N GLN A 89 6.07 -6.64 -11.70
CA GLN A 89 7.19 -5.81 -11.26
C GLN A 89 6.80 -4.33 -11.14
N VAL A 90 6.12 -3.79 -12.15
CA VAL A 90 5.72 -2.38 -12.17
C VAL A 90 4.60 -2.11 -11.16
N HIS A 91 3.59 -2.97 -11.09
CA HIS A 91 2.48 -2.75 -10.17
C HIS A 91 2.89 -3.02 -8.71
N GLY A 92 3.63 -4.09 -8.45
CA GLY A 92 4.20 -4.39 -7.15
C GLY A 92 5.08 -3.26 -6.63
N GLY A 93 5.92 -2.69 -7.51
CA GLY A 93 6.70 -1.50 -7.21
C GLY A 93 5.86 -0.30 -6.79
N LYS A 94 4.71 -0.06 -7.45
CA LYS A 94 3.77 1.01 -7.05
C LYS A 94 3.14 0.73 -5.68
N VAL A 95 2.77 -0.51 -5.40
CA VAL A 95 2.18 -0.91 -4.11
C VAL A 95 3.17 -0.69 -2.97
N LEU A 96 4.39 -1.26 -3.07
CA LEU A 96 5.39 -1.05 -2.03
C LEU A 96 5.88 0.41 -1.98
N GLY A 97 5.93 1.10 -3.11
CA GLY A 97 6.23 2.54 -3.16
C GLY A 97 5.21 3.37 -2.37
N ALA A 98 3.92 3.08 -2.49
CA ALA A 98 2.87 3.73 -1.73
C ALA A 98 2.97 3.44 -0.21
N ILE A 99 3.32 2.20 0.16
CA ILE A 99 3.61 1.84 1.56
C ILE A 99 4.85 2.60 2.07
N GLY A 100 5.87 2.73 1.24
CA GLY A 100 7.05 3.54 1.52
C GLY A 100 6.72 5.00 1.76
N GLU A 101 5.86 5.59 0.95
CA GLU A 101 5.38 6.95 1.16
C GLU A 101 4.60 7.08 2.47
N ALA A 102 3.76 6.08 2.78
CA ALA A 102 3.05 6.01 4.06
C ALA A 102 3.99 5.98 5.27
N THR A 103 5.21 5.43 5.16
CA THR A 103 6.19 5.47 6.27
C THR A 103 6.67 6.88 6.59
N LYS A 104 6.73 7.77 5.60
CA LYS A 104 7.12 9.18 5.78
C LYS A 104 6.01 10.02 6.41
N HIS A 105 4.76 9.56 6.24
CA HIS A 105 3.55 10.21 6.74
C HIS A 105 2.85 9.34 7.79
N ILE A 106 3.60 8.59 8.60
CA ILE A 106 3.07 7.58 9.52
C ILE A 106 2.11 8.16 10.56
N ASP A 107 2.24 9.45 10.87
CA ASP A 107 1.36 10.21 11.77
C ASP A 107 0.15 10.86 11.07
N ASN A 108 0.10 10.82 9.73
CA ASN A 108 -0.95 11.44 8.92
C ASN A 108 -1.31 10.60 7.69
N LEU A 109 -1.60 9.31 7.93
CA LEU A 109 -1.90 8.34 6.86
C LEU A 109 -3.14 8.70 6.04
N GLU A 110 -4.17 9.28 6.67
CA GLU A 110 -5.41 9.67 6.00
C GLU A 110 -5.17 10.67 4.88
N SER A 111 -4.39 11.72 5.15
CA SER A 111 -4.01 12.71 4.15
C SER A 111 -3.16 12.09 3.05
N ALA A 112 -2.11 11.36 3.43
CA ALA A 112 -1.16 10.77 2.49
C ALA A 112 -1.79 9.76 1.53
N LEU A 113 -2.83 9.04 1.97
CA LEU A 113 -3.49 7.97 1.21
C LEU A 113 -4.87 8.37 0.68
N SER A 114 -5.27 9.65 0.80
CA SER A 114 -6.63 10.09 0.45
C SER A 114 -7.01 9.76 -1.00
N THR A 115 -6.12 10.07 -1.95
CA THR A 115 -6.32 9.77 -3.38
C THR A 115 -6.37 8.27 -3.66
N LEU A 116 -5.52 7.48 -2.99
CA LEU A 116 -5.58 6.02 -3.13
C LEU A 116 -6.87 5.44 -2.54
N SER A 117 -7.37 6.03 -1.46
CA SER A 117 -8.64 5.62 -0.86
C SER A 117 -9.81 5.86 -1.83
N ASP A 118 -9.85 7.02 -2.50
CA ASP A 118 -10.86 7.31 -3.55
C ASP A 118 -10.77 6.31 -4.70
N LEU A 119 -9.54 6.07 -5.20
CA LEU A 119 -9.30 5.14 -6.29
C LEU A 119 -9.81 3.74 -5.96
N HIS A 120 -9.47 3.21 -4.78
CA HIS A 120 -9.87 1.87 -4.38
C HIS A 120 -11.39 1.78 -4.14
N ALA A 121 -11.98 2.76 -3.42
CA ALA A 121 -13.40 2.72 -3.07
C ALA A 121 -14.33 2.92 -4.27
N TYR A 122 -14.09 3.95 -5.08
CA TYR A 122 -15.07 4.38 -6.08
C TYR A 122 -14.81 3.78 -7.47
N ASN A 123 -13.54 3.65 -7.85
CA ASN A 123 -13.17 3.23 -9.20
C ASN A 123 -12.90 1.73 -9.28
N LEU A 124 -12.01 1.22 -8.42
CA LEU A 124 -11.60 -0.19 -8.45
C LEU A 124 -12.59 -1.10 -7.71
N ARG A 125 -13.27 -0.58 -6.69
CA ARG A 125 -14.25 -1.28 -5.84
C ARG A 125 -13.71 -2.61 -5.31
N VAL A 126 -12.50 -2.57 -4.77
CA VAL A 126 -11.83 -3.76 -4.21
C VAL A 126 -12.55 -4.20 -2.94
N ASP A 127 -12.90 -5.48 -2.82
CA ASP A 127 -13.52 -5.96 -1.58
C ASP A 127 -12.58 -5.68 -0.38
N PRO A 128 -13.05 -5.01 0.70
CA PRO A 128 -12.22 -4.68 1.86
C PRO A 128 -11.48 -5.87 2.48
N GLY A 129 -12.01 -7.09 2.36
CA GLY A 129 -11.37 -8.31 2.83
C GLY A 129 -10.04 -8.62 2.12
N ASN A 130 -9.86 -8.20 0.86
CA ASN A 130 -8.66 -8.49 0.08
C ASN A 130 -7.43 -7.71 0.56
N PHE A 131 -7.59 -6.55 1.20
CA PHE A 131 -6.46 -5.79 1.74
C PHE A 131 -5.71 -6.58 2.81
N LYS A 132 -6.43 -7.33 3.66
CA LYS A 132 -5.81 -8.19 4.69
C LYS A 132 -4.96 -9.30 4.06
N LEU A 133 -5.41 -9.86 2.93
CA LEU A 133 -4.69 -10.89 2.20
C LEU A 133 -3.38 -10.33 1.62
N LEU A 134 -3.44 -9.15 1.00
CA LEU A 134 -2.24 -8.47 0.50
C LEU A 134 -1.27 -8.10 1.63
N CYS A 135 -1.78 -7.58 2.75
CA CYS A 135 -0.95 -7.27 3.92
C CYS A 135 -0.22 -8.51 4.44
N HIS A 136 -0.89 -9.66 4.48
CA HIS A 136 -0.28 -10.92 4.86
C HIS A 136 0.84 -11.33 3.89
N THR A 137 0.61 -11.28 2.57
CA THR A 137 1.65 -11.71 1.61
C THR A 137 2.83 -10.74 1.54
N ILE A 138 2.63 -9.46 1.84
CA ILE A 138 3.71 -8.50 2.05
C ILE A 138 4.55 -8.91 3.27
N GLN A 139 3.93 -9.21 4.42
CA GLN A 139 4.67 -9.65 5.61
C GLN A 139 5.47 -10.94 5.35
N VAL A 140 4.87 -11.93 4.67
CA VAL A 140 5.56 -13.18 4.31
C VAL A 140 6.77 -12.90 3.42
N THR A 141 6.65 -11.95 2.47
CA THR A 141 7.74 -11.56 1.60
C THR A 141 8.85 -10.88 2.40
N LEU A 142 8.51 -9.90 3.26
CA LEU A 142 9.49 -9.23 4.11
C LEU A 142 10.21 -10.22 5.05
N ALA A 143 9.48 -11.15 5.68
CA ALA A 143 10.04 -12.18 6.53
C ALA A 143 11.02 -13.10 5.79
N SER A 144 10.72 -13.42 4.51
CA SER A 144 11.57 -14.31 3.70
C SER A 144 12.92 -13.66 3.34
N HIS A 145 12.93 -12.34 3.14
CA HIS A 145 14.10 -11.59 2.66
C HIS A 145 14.91 -10.91 3.78
N PHE A 146 14.29 -10.60 4.92
CA PHE A 146 14.90 -9.83 6.02
C PHE A 146 14.84 -10.60 7.33
N GLN A 147 15.23 -11.87 7.33
CA GLN A 147 15.07 -12.78 8.49
C GLN A 147 15.74 -12.26 9.78
N ALA A 148 16.84 -11.52 9.67
CA ALA A 148 17.53 -10.95 10.83
C ALA A 148 16.83 -9.71 11.38
N GLU A 149 16.18 -8.91 10.51
CA GLU A 149 15.48 -7.68 10.87
C GLU A 149 13.99 -7.88 11.14
N PHE A 150 13.40 -8.98 10.67
CA PHE A 150 11.99 -9.31 10.82
C PHE A 150 11.73 -10.14 12.09
N ASP A 151 12.15 -9.60 13.24
CA ASP A 151 11.85 -10.19 14.55
C ASP A 151 10.38 -10.00 14.95
N ALA A 152 9.98 -10.53 16.11
CA ALA A 152 8.61 -10.44 16.60
C ALA A 152 8.13 -8.99 16.83
N THR A 153 9.05 -8.07 17.19
CA THR A 153 8.72 -6.66 17.39
C THR A 153 8.51 -5.96 16.06
N ALA A 154 9.39 -6.18 15.09
CA ALA A 154 9.25 -5.67 13.74
C ALA A 154 7.99 -6.22 13.06
N GLN A 155 7.70 -7.51 13.21
CA GLN A 155 6.49 -8.13 12.68
C GLN A 155 5.23 -7.48 13.26
N ALA A 156 5.14 -7.34 14.59
CA ALA A 156 3.98 -6.72 15.23
C ALA A 156 3.78 -5.26 14.81
N ALA A 157 4.88 -4.50 14.68
CA ALA A 157 4.84 -3.12 14.22
C ALA A 157 4.36 -3.00 12.77
N TRP A 158 4.87 -3.88 11.88
CA TRP A 158 4.45 -3.93 10.48
C TRP A 158 3.00 -4.38 10.31
N ASP A 159 2.54 -5.35 11.11
CA ASP A 159 1.14 -5.78 11.11
C ASP A 159 0.20 -4.62 11.43
N LYS A 160 0.51 -3.90 12.51
CA LYS A 160 -0.25 -2.72 12.93
C LYS A 160 -0.22 -1.60 11.89
N PHE A 161 0.93 -1.35 11.28
CA PHE A 161 1.10 -0.35 10.23
C PHE A 161 0.27 -0.69 8.98
N LEU A 162 0.36 -1.92 8.48
CA LEU A 162 -0.40 -2.38 7.31
C LEU A 162 -1.91 -2.43 7.59
N ALA A 163 -2.31 -2.76 8.81
CA ALA A 163 -3.71 -2.66 9.24
C ALA A 163 -4.22 -1.21 9.25
N ALA A 164 -3.38 -0.26 9.65
CA ALA A 164 -3.68 1.17 9.59
C ALA A 164 -3.93 1.63 8.15
N ILE A 165 -3.01 1.29 7.24
CA ILE A 165 -3.12 1.57 5.80
C ILE A 165 -4.42 0.97 5.26
N SER A 166 -4.71 -0.29 5.56
CA SER A 166 -5.94 -0.96 5.12
C SER A 166 -7.20 -0.27 5.63
N THR A 167 -7.19 0.20 6.88
CA THR A 167 -8.31 0.97 7.46
C THR A 167 -8.54 2.27 6.70
N VAL A 168 -7.46 3.00 6.40
CA VAL A 168 -7.54 4.25 5.63
C VAL A 168 -8.07 3.99 4.22
N LEU A 169 -7.51 3.01 3.49
CA LEU A 169 -7.91 2.68 2.12
C LEU A 169 -9.37 2.20 2.03
N THR A 170 -9.91 1.65 3.12
CA THR A 170 -11.30 1.15 3.18
C THR A 170 -12.28 2.14 3.82
N SER A 171 -11.81 3.30 4.28
CA SER A 171 -12.63 4.29 4.99
C SER A 171 -13.80 4.84 4.17
N LYS A 172 -13.63 4.94 2.84
CA LYS A 172 -14.61 5.52 1.90
C LYS A 172 -15.58 4.51 1.27
N TYR A 173 -15.58 3.25 1.72
CA TYR A 173 -16.52 2.21 1.26
C TYR A 173 -17.89 2.26 1.96
N ARG A 174 -18.03 3.12 2.97
CA ARG A 174 -19.23 3.25 3.81
C ARG A 174 -20.10 4.41 3.38
#